data_AF-A0A2S9AYU2-F1
#
_entry.id   AF-A0A2S9AYU2-F1
#
_cell.length_a   1.000
_cell.length_b   1.000
_cell.length_c   1.000
_cell.angle_alpha   90.00
_cell.angle_beta   90.00
_cell.angle_gamma   90.00
#
_symmetry.space_group_name_H-M   'P 1'
#
loop_
_entity.id
_entity.type
_entity.pdbx_description
1 polymer ?
#
loop_
_entity_poly.entity_id
_entity_poly.type
_entity_poly.pdbx_seq_one_letter_code
_entity_poly.pdbx_strand_id
1 'polypeptide(L)'
;MSLHVVAIASCIEAFSRACFKILIDGDDSPYLERAKNFRDLTFDFELTKALSRKEITFGDLVSHNVGVSSADQIIKHFNTLFEGDTGYRNFKDSLSTVREFIEPPEEAIMDASDKYEVEYGELIVNDANQLICDIQDIFSARHIAAHEANFKLVTVDQLRRWFESAMTFATATHEIIEQKLRPGASRAAFGSSVQALQNSGTLYFKIGDLWRGLVEKWEIEWRIDETNIEKLWATIKDSEEAFAVYLEKEIAIHYQRVGMITGNGYRHLEAKIQKILLESKVDYLKRLKAEV
;
A
#
# COMPACT_ATOMS: atom_id res chain seq x y z
N MET A 1 -16.99 -18.89 -26.50
CA MET A 1 -15.58 -18.54 -26.21
C MET A 1 -15.37 -17.04 -26.10
N SER A 2 -15.91 -16.22 -27.00
CA SER A 2 -15.76 -14.75 -26.92
C SER A 2 -16.31 -14.11 -25.64
N LEU A 3 -17.32 -14.68 -24.98
CA LEU A 3 -17.77 -14.23 -23.65
C LEU A 3 -16.66 -14.34 -22.58
N HIS A 4 -15.80 -15.35 -22.64
CA HIS A 4 -14.67 -15.48 -21.71
C HIS A 4 -13.64 -14.37 -21.94
N VAL A 5 -13.44 -13.92 -23.17
CA VAL A 5 -12.54 -12.79 -23.46
C VAL A 5 -13.08 -11.49 -22.89
N VAL A 6 -14.40 -11.28 -22.97
CA VAL A 6 -15.04 -10.14 -22.30
C VAL A 6 -14.81 -10.22 -20.79
N ALA A 7 -14.95 -11.40 -20.18
CA ALA A 7 -14.70 -11.59 -18.75
C ALA A 7 -13.23 -11.34 -18.38
N ILE A 8 -12.26 -11.84 -19.16
CA ILE A 8 -10.83 -11.61 -18.94
C ILE A 8 -10.51 -10.12 -19.02
N ALA A 9 -10.98 -9.43 -20.05
CA ALA A 9 -10.80 -7.98 -20.19
C ALA A 9 -11.37 -7.24 -18.96
N SER A 10 -12.59 -7.56 -18.54
CA SER A 10 -13.19 -6.95 -17.35
C SER A 10 -12.43 -7.26 -16.05
N CYS A 11 -11.84 -8.44 -15.93
CA CYS A 11 -10.97 -8.76 -14.79
C CYS A 11 -9.71 -7.89 -14.79
N ILE A 12 -9.07 -7.70 -15.96
CA ILE A 12 -7.90 -6.81 -16.10
C ILE A 12 -8.28 -5.36 -15.77
N GLU A 13 -9.45 -4.90 -16.22
CA GLU A 13 -9.97 -3.56 -15.91
C GLU A 13 -10.13 -3.36 -14.40
N ALA A 14 -10.87 -4.27 -13.75
CA ALA A 14 -11.13 -4.19 -12.32
C ALA A 14 -9.85 -4.31 -11.49
N PHE A 15 -8.96 -5.24 -11.87
CA PHE A 15 -7.66 -5.44 -11.24
C PHE A 15 -6.79 -4.17 -11.35
N SER A 16 -6.69 -3.58 -12.54
CA SER A 16 -5.88 -2.37 -12.74
C SER A 16 -6.42 -1.18 -11.92
N ARG A 17 -7.74 -1.04 -11.81
CA ARG A 17 -8.35 -0.02 -10.94
C ARG A 17 -8.01 -0.26 -9.46
N ALA A 18 -8.10 -1.51 -9.00
CA ALA A 18 -7.71 -1.87 -7.64
C ALA A 18 -6.23 -1.55 -7.37
N CYS A 19 -5.36 -1.81 -8.34
CA CYS A 19 -3.94 -1.46 -8.29
C CYS A 19 -3.72 0.05 -8.15
N PHE A 20 -4.40 0.87 -8.96
CA PHE A 20 -4.31 2.33 -8.85
C PHE A 20 -4.78 2.82 -7.47
N LYS A 21 -5.88 2.27 -6.98
CA LYS A 21 -6.39 2.58 -5.63
C LYS A 21 -5.33 2.27 -4.57
N ILE A 22 -4.77 1.05 -4.57
CA ILE A 22 -3.76 0.61 -3.60
C ILE A 22 -2.53 1.51 -3.61
N LEU A 23 -2.05 1.92 -4.80
CA LEU A 23 -0.92 2.84 -4.92
C LEU A 23 -1.22 4.21 -4.31
N ILE A 24 -2.38 4.79 -4.66
CA ILE A 24 -2.76 6.14 -4.26
C ILE A 24 -3.08 6.23 -2.76
N ASP A 25 -3.74 5.19 -2.22
CA ASP A 25 -4.12 5.13 -0.81
C ASP A 25 -3.01 4.60 0.10
N GLY A 26 -1.84 4.26 -0.43
CA GLY A 26 -0.70 3.84 0.37
C GLY A 26 -0.28 4.93 1.36
N ASP A 27 -0.04 4.55 2.61
CA ASP A 27 0.48 5.47 3.63
C ASP A 27 1.85 6.02 3.19
N ASP A 28 2.07 7.33 3.39
CA ASP A 28 3.30 8.05 3.00
C ASP A 28 3.73 7.85 1.52
N SER A 29 2.77 7.48 0.66
CA SER A 29 2.98 7.19 -0.75
C SER A 29 3.08 8.48 -1.58
N PRO A 30 4.08 8.61 -2.48
CA PRO A 30 4.14 9.74 -3.41
C PRO A 30 3.07 9.68 -4.50
N TYR A 31 2.34 8.56 -4.62
CA TYR A 31 1.41 8.30 -5.73
C TYR A 31 0.14 9.16 -5.68
N LEU A 32 -0.31 9.58 -4.50
CA LEU A 32 -1.43 10.52 -4.37
C LEU A 32 -1.11 11.87 -5.03
N GLU A 33 0.09 12.40 -4.79
CA GLU A 33 0.51 13.67 -5.36
C GLU A 33 0.68 13.57 -6.88
N ARG A 34 1.21 12.44 -7.36
CA ARG A 34 1.36 12.19 -8.81
C ARG A 34 0.03 11.94 -9.51
N ALA A 35 -0.97 11.42 -8.81
CA ALA A 35 -2.32 11.22 -9.35
C ALA A 35 -2.98 12.54 -9.80
N LYS A 36 -2.52 13.71 -9.30
CA LYS A 36 -2.96 15.03 -9.80
C LYS A 36 -2.66 15.25 -11.28
N ASN A 37 -1.69 14.51 -11.84
CA ASN A 37 -1.33 14.57 -13.26
C ASN A 37 -2.28 13.75 -14.15
N PHE A 38 -3.23 13.01 -13.57
CA PHE A 38 -4.32 12.44 -14.35
C PHE A 38 -5.21 13.54 -14.91
N ARG A 39 -5.47 13.45 -16.22
CA ARG A 39 -6.43 14.34 -16.87
C ARG A 39 -7.84 13.95 -16.46
N ASP A 40 -8.73 14.93 -16.42
CA ASP A 40 -10.18 14.74 -16.31
C ASP A 40 -10.68 14.15 -14.96
N LEU A 41 -10.01 14.45 -13.85
CA LEU A 41 -10.57 14.19 -12.52
C LEU A 41 -11.74 15.13 -12.25
N THR A 42 -12.96 14.65 -12.49
CA THR A 42 -14.19 15.37 -12.17
C THR A 42 -14.53 15.26 -10.69
N PHE A 43 -14.53 16.41 -10.00
CA PHE A 43 -15.02 16.53 -8.63
C PHE A 43 -16.44 17.10 -8.66
N ASP A 44 -17.44 16.25 -8.41
CA ASP A 44 -18.78 16.72 -8.11
C ASP A 44 -18.96 16.96 -6.60
N PHE A 45 -20.08 17.60 -6.24
CA PHE A 45 -20.35 17.96 -4.86
C PHE A 45 -20.56 16.74 -3.95
N GLU A 46 -21.19 15.67 -4.44
CA GLU A 46 -21.44 14.47 -3.62
C GLU A 46 -20.14 13.67 -3.41
N LEU A 47 -19.28 13.57 -4.42
CA LEU A 47 -17.94 12.97 -4.30
C LEU A 47 -17.09 13.76 -3.30
N THR A 48 -17.10 15.09 -3.39
CA THR A 48 -16.34 15.96 -2.47
C THR A 48 -16.83 15.79 -1.03
N LYS A 49 -18.14 15.70 -0.85
CA LYS A 49 -18.78 15.48 0.45
C LYS A 49 -18.49 14.08 1.02
N ALA A 50 -18.57 13.03 0.20
CA ALA A 50 -18.22 11.67 0.58
C ALA A 50 -16.74 11.57 1.01
N LEU A 51 -15.85 12.21 0.26
CA LEU A 51 -14.43 12.30 0.58
C LEU A 51 -14.17 13.06 1.90
N SER A 52 -14.82 14.22 2.08
CA SER A 52 -14.74 15.01 3.33
C SER A 52 -15.21 14.24 4.56
N ARG A 53 -16.22 13.38 4.38
CA ARG A 53 -16.75 12.48 5.42
C ARG A 53 -15.95 11.19 5.59
N LYS A 54 -14.90 10.98 4.80
CA LYS A 54 -14.12 9.73 4.76
C LYS A 54 -14.95 8.49 4.42
N GLU A 55 -16.02 8.66 3.65
CA GLU A 55 -16.85 7.56 3.12
C GLU A 55 -16.18 6.88 1.92
N ILE A 56 -15.35 7.62 1.17
CA ILE A 56 -14.50 7.14 0.09
C ILE A 56 -13.07 7.65 0.27
N THR A 57 -12.09 6.99 -0.35
CA THR A 57 -10.71 7.45 -0.39
C THR A 57 -10.39 8.23 -1.68
N PHE A 58 -9.21 8.84 -1.75
CA PHE A 58 -8.73 9.44 -2.99
C PHE A 58 -8.47 8.37 -4.07
N GLY A 59 -7.96 7.20 -3.68
CA GLY A 59 -7.78 6.06 -4.56
C GLY A 59 -9.11 5.58 -5.14
N ASP A 60 -10.20 5.55 -4.35
CA ASP A 60 -11.55 5.27 -4.87
C ASP A 60 -11.93 6.27 -5.96
N LEU A 61 -11.79 7.57 -5.68
CA LEU A 61 -12.15 8.62 -6.61
C LEU A 61 -11.35 8.52 -7.91
N VAL A 62 -10.03 8.44 -7.83
CA VAL A 62 -9.16 8.41 -9.02
C VAL A 62 -9.35 7.11 -9.80
N SER A 63 -9.34 5.96 -9.12
CA SER A 63 -9.45 4.67 -9.78
C SER A 63 -10.78 4.46 -10.50
N HIS A 64 -11.86 5.16 -10.10
CA HIS A 64 -13.14 5.15 -10.81
C HIS A 64 -13.21 6.13 -11.99
N ASN A 65 -12.52 7.27 -11.92
CA ASN A 65 -12.55 8.30 -12.96
C ASN A 65 -11.64 7.97 -14.16
N VAL A 66 -10.50 7.30 -13.94
CA VAL A 66 -9.57 7.01 -15.04
C VAL A 66 -10.14 5.96 -16.02
N GLY A 67 -9.95 6.17 -17.32
CA GLY A 67 -10.30 5.19 -18.35
C GLY A 67 -9.33 4.01 -18.33
N VAL A 68 -9.84 2.77 -18.37
CA VAL A 68 -9.02 1.54 -18.32
C VAL A 68 -9.43 0.59 -19.45
N SER A 69 -9.85 1.12 -20.60
CA SER A 69 -10.43 0.32 -21.70
C SER A 69 -9.41 -0.21 -22.71
N SER A 70 -8.11 0.02 -22.49
CA SER A 70 -7.03 -0.52 -23.31
C SER A 70 -5.74 -0.70 -22.50
N ALA A 71 -4.83 -1.55 -23.01
CA ALA A 71 -3.51 -1.73 -22.42
C ALA A 71 -2.71 -0.41 -22.40
N ASP A 72 -2.82 0.39 -23.46
CA ASP A 72 -2.10 1.68 -23.56
C ASP A 72 -2.54 2.65 -22.47
N GLN A 73 -3.83 2.68 -22.14
CA GLN A 73 -4.34 3.49 -21.02
C GLN A 73 -3.76 2.99 -19.70
N ILE A 74 -3.77 1.67 -19.45
CA ILE A 74 -3.21 1.08 -18.23
C ILE A 74 -1.73 1.43 -18.09
N ILE A 75 -0.94 1.22 -19.15
CA ILE A 75 0.49 1.52 -19.20
C ILE A 75 0.73 3.01 -18.95
N LYS A 76 -0.04 3.88 -19.60
CA LYS A 76 0.05 5.33 -19.40
C LYS A 76 -0.21 5.70 -17.93
N HIS A 77 -1.21 5.08 -17.30
CA HIS A 77 -1.55 5.41 -15.93
C HIS A 77 -0.48 4.97 -14.92
N PHE A 78 0.07 3.76 -15.09
CA PHE A 78 1.23 3.35 -14.31
C PHE A 78 2.45 4.24 -14.57
N ASN A 79 2.68 4.67 -15.82
CA ASN A 79 3.74 5.64 -16.12
C ASN A 79 3.56 6.96 -15.36
N THR A 80 2.33 7.47 -15.27
CA THR A 80 2.03 8.68 -14.50
C THR A 80 2.26 8.47 -13.01
N LEU A 81 1.81 7.34 -12.44
CA LEU A 81 1.99 7.08 -11.01
C LEU A 81 3.46 6.84 -10.65
N PHE A 82 4.20 6.06 -11.43
CA PHE A 82 5.60 5.74 -11.14
C PHE A 82 6.59 6.82 -11.58
N GLU A 83 6.11 7.93 -12.16
CA GLU A 83 6.97 9.04 -12.58
C GLU A 83 7.79 9.58 -11.40
N GLY A 84 9.12 9.58 -11.55
CA GLY A 84 10.05 10.05 -10.52
C GLY A 84 10.48 8.99 -9.50
N ASP A 85 10.00 7.74 -9.60
CA ASP A 85 10.56 6.65 -8.81
C ASP A 85 12.00 6.37 -9.20
N THR A 86 12.86 6.12 -8.21
CA THR A 86 14.27 5.81 -8.44
C THR A 86 14.40 4.55 -9.30
N GLY A 87 15.20 4.65 -10.37
CA GLY A 87 15.43 3.56 -11.31
C GLY A 87 14.27 3.27 -12.26
N TYR A 88 13.14 3.99 -12.17
CA TYR A 88 12.01 3.79 -13.06
C TYR A 88 12.23 4.46 -14.42
N ARG A 89 11.97 3.73 -15.50
CA ARG A 89 11.98 4.26 -16.88
C ARG A 89 10.59 4.34 -17.47
N ASN A 90 9.88 3.21 -17.46
CA ASN A 90 8.51 3.07 -17.88
C ASN A 90 7.96 1.73 -17.38
N PHE A 91 6.64 1.55 -17.46
CA PHE A 91 5.97 0.39 -16.88
C PHE A 91 6.32 -0.88 -17.63
N LYS A 92 6.55 -0.81 -18.93
CA LYS A 92 7.01 -1.94 -19.74
C LYS A 92 8.41 -2.42 -19.33
N ASP A 93 9.32 -1.50 -19.04
CA ASP A 93 10.65 -1.80 -18.49
C ASP A 93 10.53 -2.48 -17.12
N SER A 94 9.59 -2.01 -16.28
CA SER A 94 9.28 -2.66 -15.00
C SER A 94 8.74 -4.08 -15.19
N LEU A 95 7.83 -4.30 -16.14
CA LEU A 95 7.36 -5.65 -16.49
C LEU A 95 8.51 -6.55 -16.97
N SER A 96 9.48 -6.02 -17.72
CA SER A 96 10.61 -6.82 -18.20
C SER A 96 11.70 -7.11 -17.17
N THR A 97 11.66 -6.43 -16.02
CA THR A 97 12.70 -6.51 -14.99
C THR A 97 12.18 -7.04 -13.66
N VAL A 98 10.85 -7.08 -13.46
CA VAL A 98 10.26 -7.60 -12.23
C VAL A 98 10.61 -9.07 -12.03
N ARG A 99 11.07 -9.36 -10.83
CA ARG A 99 11.44 -10.69 -10.37
C ARG A 99 10.56 -11.09 -9.21
N GLU A 100 10.37 -12.39 -9.06
CA GLU A 100 9.68 -12.97 -7.91
C GLU A 100 10.41 -12.57 -6.62
N PHE A 101 9.64 -12.12 -5.63
CA PHE A 101 10.18 -11.86 -4.29
C PHE A 101 10.44 -13.19 -3.58
N ILE A 102 11.64 -13.37 -3.06
CA ILE A 102 11.99 -14.54 -2.26
C ILE A 102 11.70 -14.23 -0.79
N GLU A 103 10.87 -15.05 -0.16
CA GLU A 103 10.57 -14.89 1.26
C GLU A 103 11.83 -15.01 2.11
N PRO A 104 12.11 -14.02 2.98
CA PRO A 104 13.19 -14.14 3.94
C PRO A 104 12.91 -15.31 4.91
N PRO A 105 13.97 -15.97 5.42
CA PRO A 105 13.82 -16.99 6.46
C PRO A 105 13.24 -16.38 7.74
N GLU A 106 12.53 -17.17 8.54
CA GLU A 106 11.83 -16.68 9.73
C GLU A 106 12.76 -16.00 10.74
N GLU A 107 14.00 -16.50 10.87
CA GLU A 107 15.02 -15.91 11.75
C GLU A 107 15.36 -14.48 11.34
N ALA A 108 15.47 -14.21 10.03
CA ALA A 108 15.75 -12.88 9.51
C ALA A 108 14.58 -11.92 9.71
N ILE A 109 13.34 -12.42 9.69
CA ILE A 109 12.15 -11.61 9.93
C ILE A 109 11.99 -11.24 11.40
N MET A 110 12.35 -12.16 12.31
CA MET A 110 12.25 -11.94 13.76
C MET A 110 13.34 -11.02 14.29
N ASP A 111 14.51 -11.02 13.67
CA ASP A 111 15.60 -10.09 13.97
C ASP A 111 15.31 -8.68 13.42
N ALA A 112 16.30 -7.79 13.56
CA ALA A 112 16.20 -6.43 13.03
C ALA A 112 16.22 -6.46 11.49
N SER A 113 15.19 -5.87 10.87
CA SER A 113 14.94 -5.89 9.42
C SER A 113 16.05 -5.24 8.57
N ASP A 114 16.95 -4.48 9.20
CA ASP A 114 18.10 -3.81 8.59
C ASP A 114 19.29 -4.75 8.32
N LYS A 115 19.24 -5.99 8.81
CA LYS A 115 20.34 -6.97 8.67
C LYS A 115 20.21 -7.92 7.49
N TYR A 116 19.08 -7.90 6.78
CA TYR A 116 18.82 -8.83 5.68
C TYR A 116 18.72 -8.08 4.35
N GLU A 117 19.50 -8.52 3.36
CA GLU A 117 19.39 -8.00 1.99
C GLU A 117 18.22 -8.67 1.27
N VAL A 118 17.38 -7.86 0.63
CA VAL A 118 16.23 -8.39 -0.11
C VAL A 118 16.70 -9.21 -1.31
N GLU A 119 16.24 -10.45 -1.39
CA GLU A 119 16.55 -11.36 -2.49
C GLU A 119 15.38 -11.47 -3.49
N TYR A 120 15.75 -11.66 -4.76
CA TYR A 120 14.81 -11.80 -5.86
C TYR A 120 15.17 -13.01 -6.73
N GLY A 121 14.14 -13.75 -7.13
CA GLY A 121 14.26 -14.96 -7.92
C GLY A 121 14.29 -14.70 -9.43
N GLU A 122 13.61 -15.58 -10.16
CA GLU A 122 13.51 -15.52 -11.61
C GLU A 122 12.62 -14.35 -12.08
N LEU A 123 12.73 -14.00 -13.36
CA LEU A 123 11.86 -13.02 -13.98
C LEU A 123 10.44 -13.57 -14.04
N ILE A 124 9.46 -12.76 -13.63
CA ILE A 124 8.04 -13.16 -13.74
C ILE A 124 7.58 -13.12 -15.19
N VAL A 125 8.13 -12.20 -15.99
CA VAL A 125 7.78 -12.01 -17.39
C VAL A 125 8.98 -12.29 -18.28
N ASN A 126 8.87 -13.33 -19.11
CA ASN A 126 9.93 -13.69 -20.07
C ASN A 126 9.98 -12.75 -21.29
N ASP A 127 8.81 -12.32 -21.80
CA ASP A 127 8.72 -11.37 -22.91
C ASP A 127 7.62 -10.33 -22.65
N ALA A 128 8.04 -9.16 -22.17
CA ALA A 128 7.13 -8.07 -21.87
C ALA A 128 6.46 -7.47 -23.12
N ASN A 129 7.09 -7.55 -24.30
CA ASN A 129 6.45 -7.08 -25.54
C ASN A 129 5.27 -7.97 -25.87
N GLN A 130 5.50 -9.28 -25.87
CA GLN A 130 4.47 -10.23 -26.22
C GLN A 130 3.32 -10.21 -25.20
N LEU A 131 3.64 -10.08 -23.91
CA LEU A 131 2.64 -9.92 -22.86
C LEU A 131 1.73 -8.70 -23.14
N ILE A 132 2.32 -7.53 -23.41
CA ILE A 132 1.54 -6.32 -23.69
C ILE A 132 0.69 -6.47 -24.96
N CYS A 133 1.25 -7.06 -26.03
CA CYS A 133 0.48 -7.34 -27.24
C CYS A 133 -0.71 -8.26 -26.96
N ASP A 134 -0.53 -9.30 -26.14
CA ASP A 134 -1.63 -10.18 -25.76
C ASP A 134 -2.72 -9.43 -24.98
N ILE A 135 -2.36 -8.53 -24.06
CA ILE A 135 -3.33 -7.69 -23.34
C ILE A 135 -4.07 -6.74 -24.31
N GLN A 136 -3.36 -6.13 -25.26
CA GLN A 136 -3.96 -5.28 -26.30
C GLN A 136 -4.96 -6.07 -27.17
N ASP A 137 -4.61 -7.29 -27.55
CA ASP A 137 -5.47 -8.17 -28.35
C ASP A 137 -6.73 -8.59 -27.57
N ILE A 138 -6.62 -8.83 -26.26
CA ILE A 138 -7.77 -9.12 -25.39
C ILE A 138 -8.78 -7.96 -25.41
N PHE A 139 -8.31 -6.72 -25.25
CA PHE A 139 -9.19 -5.54 -25.31
C PHE A 139 -9.82 -5.36 -26.70
N SER A 140 -9.05 -5.58 -27.76
CA SER A 140 -9.52 -5.51 -29.14
C SER A 140 -10.60 -6.56 -29.41
N ALA A 141 -10.36 -7.81 -29.01
CA ALA A 141 -11.32 -8.90 -29.15
C ALA A 141 -12.58 -8.68 -28.29
N ARG A 142 -12.45 -8.10 -27.09
CA ARG A 142 -13.60 -7.68 -26.27
C ARG A 142 -14.43 -6.61 -26.98
N HIS A 143 -13.81 -5.62 -27.61
CA HIS A 143 -14.53 -4.61 -28.38
C HIS A 143 -15.37 -5.24 -29.50
N ILE A 144 -14.77 -6.10 -30.31
CA ILE A 144 -15.45 -6.79 -31.42
C ILE A 144 -16.57 -7.71 -30.88
N ALA A 145 -16.29 -8.49 -29.84
CA ALA A 145 -17.28 -9.40 -29.27
C ALA A 145 -18.48 -8.66 -28.66
N ALA A 146 -18.26 -7.55 -27.98
CA ALA A 146 -19.29 -6.80 -27.27
C ALA A 146 -20.07 -5.84 -28.18
N HIS A 147 -19.39 -5.16 -29.11
CA HIS A 147 -19.99 -4.10 -29.92
C HIS A 147 -20.32 -4.54 -31.35
N GLU A 148 -19.61 -5.53 -31.91
CA GLU A 148 -19.85 -6.03 -33.27
C GLU A 148 -20.56 -7.40 -33.28
N ALA A 149 -20.85 -7.97 -32.11
CA ALA A 149 -21.54 -9.26 -31.92
C ALA A 149 -20.93 -10.44 -32.71
N ASN A 150 -19.61 -10.40 -32.97
CA ASN A 150 -18.90 -11.47 -33.65
C ASN A 150 -18.23 -12.44 -32.66
N PHE A 151 -18.92 -13.54 -32.38
CA PHE A 151 -18.55 -14.50 -31.33
C PHE A 151 -17.66 -15.68 -31.79
N LYS A 152 -17.20 -15.68 -33.05
CA LYS A 152 -16.34 -16.74 -33.61
C LYS A 152 -14.86 -16.36 -33.74
N LEU A 153 -14.43 -15.20 -33.20
CA LEU A 153 -13.06 -14.70 -33.38
C LEU A 153 -11.96 -15.53 -32.71
N VAL A 154 -12.27 -16.23 -31.62
CA VAL A 154 -11.25 -16.68 -30.68
C VAL A 154 -11.24 -18.19 -30.60
N THR A 155 -10.11 -18.79 -30.95
CA THR A 155 -9.87 -20.24 -30.82
C THR A 155 -9.62 -20.62 -29.36
N VAL A 156 -9.73 -21.91 -29.03
CA VAL A 156 -9.46 -22.40 -27.67
C VAL A 156 -8.00 -22.12 -27.27
N ASP A 157 -7.07 -22.37 -28.19
CA ASP A 157 -5.64 -22.15 -27.95
C ASP A 157 -5.32 -20.66 -27.74
N GLN A 158 -5.94 -19.77 -28.52
CA GLN A 158 -5.80 -18.33 -28.35
C GLN A 158 -6.35 -17.87 -27.00
N LEU A 159 -7.53 -18.37 -26.62
CA LEU A 159 -8.14 -18.05 -25.32
C LEU A 159 -7.25 -18.52 -24.15
N ARG A 160 -6.69 -19.72 -24.24
CA ARG A 160 -5.78 -20.26 -23.22
C ARG A 160 -4.54 -19.38 -23.08
N ARG A 161 -3.89 -19.05 -24.19
CA ARG A 161 -2.74 -18.15 -24.19
C ARG A 161 -3.07 -16.79 -23.59
N TRP A 162 -4.18 -16.17 -23.99
CA TRP A 162 -4.61 -14.89 -23.43
C TRP A 162 -4.92 -14.96 -21.93
N PHE A 163 -5.49 -16.07 -21.46
CA PHE A 163 -5.71 -16.29 -20.03
C PHE A 163 -4.37 -16.38 -19.26
N GLU A 164 -3.42 -17.16 -19.78
CA GLU A 164 -2.07 -17.27 -19.20
C GLU A 164 -1.35 -15.92 -19.18
N SER A 165 -1.43 -15.15 -20.26
CA SER A 165 -0.90 -13.78 -20.35
C SER A 165 -1.60 -12.84 -19.37
N ALA A 166 -2.93 -12.90 -19.22
CA ALA A 166 -3.66 -12.08 -18.25
C ALA A 166 -3.25 -12.39 -16.80
N MET A 167 -3.07 -13.67 -16.46
CA MET A 167 -2.59 -14.10 -15.14
C MET A 167 -1.16 -13.63 -14.88
N THR A 168 -0.28 -13.74 -15.88
CA THR A 168 1.10 -13.27 -15.80
C THR A 168 1.15 -11.75 -15.62
N PHE A 169 0.33 -11.01 -16.36
CA PHE A 169 0.21 -9.56 -16.22
C PHE A 169 -0.25 -9.16 -14.82
N ALA A 170 -1.28 -9.83 -14.29
CA ALA A 170 -1.78 -9.55 -12.94
C ALA A 170 -0.72 -9.84 -11.87
N THR A 171 -0.03 -10.98 -11.97
CA THR A 171 1.02 -11.39 -11.03
C THR A 171 2.19 -10.42 -11.06
N ALA A 172 2.71 -10.11 -12.25
CA ALA A 172 3.81 -9.17 -12.43
C ALA A 172 3.46 -7.76 -11.95
N THR A 173 2.25 -7.28 -12.27
CA THR A 173 1.79 -5.95 -11.84
C THR A 173 1.63 -5.88 -10.33
N HIS A 174 1.05 -6.91 -9.71
CA HIS A 174 0.91 -6.98 -8.27
C HIS A 174 2.29 -6.95 -7.58
N GLU A 175 3.23 -7.74 -8.07
CA GLU A 175 4.59 -7.77 -7.50
C GLU A 175 5.33 -6.44 -7.68
N ILE A 176 5.21 -5.78 -8.84
CA ILE A 176 5.75 -4.41 -9.04
C ILE A 176 5.19 -3.47 -7.96
N ILE A 177 3.87 -3.50 -7.73
CA ILE A 177 3.22 -2.61 -6.76
C ILE A 177 3.70 -2.90 -5.34
N GLU A 178 3.77 -4.16 -4.93
CA GLU A 178 4.23 -4.51 -3.60
C GLU A 178 5.71 -4.17 -3.40
N GLN A 179 6.58 -4.36 -4.40
CA GLN A 179 7.99 -3.93 -4.33
C GLN A 179 8.15 -2.41 -4.23
N LYS A 180 7.23 -1.66 -4.84
CA LYS A 180 7.24 -0.19 -4.81
C LYS A 180 6.69 0.37 -3.50
N LEU A 181 5.57 -0.16 -3.01
CA LEU A 181 4.92 0.33 -1.79
C LEU A 181 5.56 -0.22 -0.52
N ARG A 182 6.02 -1.47 -0.56
CA ARG A 182 6.47 -2.23 0.60
C ARG A 182 7.72 -3.04 0.26
N PRO A 183 8.82 -2.35 -0.09
CA PRO A 183 10.08 -3.03 -0.40
C PRO A 183 10.52 -3.89 0.78
N GLY A 184 10.85 -5.16 0.51
CA GLY A 184 11.29 -6.12 1.55
C GLY A 184 10.18 -6.65 2.47
N ALA A 185 8.92 -6.25 2.29
CA ALA A 185 7.84 -6.78 3.11
C ALA A 185 7.54 -8.24 2.74
N SER A 186 7.49 -9.10 3.74
CA SER A 186 7.09 -10.50 3.57
C SER A 186 5.66 -10.58 3.03
N ARG A 187 5.46 -11.45 2.03
CA ARG A 187 4.14 -11.84 1.50
C ARG A 187 3.52 -12.95 2.34
N ALA A 188 4.33 -13.68 3.11
CA ALA A 188 3.85 -14.72 4.02
C ALA A 188 3.06 -14.12 5.20
N ALA A 189 2.01 -14.83 5.63
CA ALA A 189 1.14 -14.38 6.72
C ALA A 189 1.88 -14.23 8.06
N PHE A 190 2.86 -15.11 8.34
CA PHE A 190 3.70 -14.99 9.53
C PHE A 190 4.56 -13.74 9.44
N GLY A 191 5.36 -13.63 8.38
CA GLY A 191 6.35 -12.57 8.24
C GLY A 191 5.73 -11.18 8.19
N SER A 192 4.67 -11.01 7.40
CA SER A 192 3.90 -9.75 7.36
C SER A 192 3.35 -9.36 8.73
N SER A 193 2.91 -10.32 9.56
CA SER A 193 2.37 -10.03 10.90
C SER A 193 3.45 -9.61 11.89
N VAL A 194 4.66 -10.18 11.78
CA VAL A 194 5.82 -9.80 12.60
C VAL A 194 6.32 -8.42 12.20
N GLN A 195 6.50 -8.16 10.91
CA GLN A 195 6.93 -6.86 10.40
C GLN A 195 5.92 -5.75 10.73
N ALA A 196 4.61 -6.03 10.66
CA ALA A 196 3.59 -5.05 11.06
C ALA A 196 3.75 -4.62 12.53
N LEU A 197 4.04 -5.57 13.42
CA LEU A 197 4.28 -5.31 14.85
C LEU A 197 5.62 -4.60 15.10
N GLN A 198 6.67 -4.97 14.38
CA GLN A 198 7.95 -4.26 14.44
C GLN A 198 7.80 -2.81 13.98
N ASN A 199 7.05 -2.58 12.89
CA ASN A 199 6.77 -1.25 12.36
C ASN A 199 5.97 -0.39 13.35
N SER A 200 4.96 -0.93 14.05
CA SER A 200 4.29 -0.19 15.13
C SER A 200 5.26 0.13 16.27
N GLY A 201 6.18 -0.79 16.59
CA GLY A 201 7.26 -0.59 17.54
C GLY A 201 8.14 0.64 17.25
N THR A 202 8.38 0.97 15.97
CA THR A 202 9.20 2.14 15.60
C THR A 202 8.60 3.48 16.06
N LEU A 203 7.28 3.55 16.22
CA LEU A 203 6.60 4.75 16.69
C LEU A 203 6.95 5.09 18.15
N TYR A 204 7.31 4.11 18.98
CA TYR A 204 7.79 4.38 20.34
C TYR A 204 9.10 5.18 20.33
N PHE A 205 10.04 4.85 19.44
CA PHE A 205 11.28 5.62 19.29
C PHE A 205 10.96 7.06 18.86
N LYS A 206 10.05 7.23 17.89
CA LYS A 206 9.59 8.55 17.43
C LYS A 206 8.93 9.37 18.53
N ILE A 207 8.12 8.74 19.38
CA ILE A 207 7.51 9.38 20.56
C ILE A 207 8.59 9.84 21.54
N GLY A 208 9.58 8.99 21.82
CA GLY A 208 10.73 9.35 22.66
C GLY A 208 11.53 10.54 22.11
N ASP A 209 11.79 10.56 20.80
CA ASP A 209 12.44 11.70 20.13
C ASP A 209 11.63 12.99 20.22
N LEU A 210 10.31 12.91 20.04
CA LEU A 210 9.43 14.06 20.17
C LEU A 210 9.41 14.61 21.59
N TRP A 211 9.38 13.75 22.61
CA TRP A 211 9.49 14.17 24.00
C TRP A 211 10.81 14.85 24.29
N ARG A 212 11.94 14.28 23.85
CA ARG A 212 13.26 14.91 24.02
C ARG A 212 13.30 16.31 23.42
N GLY A 213 12.87 16.44 22.16
CA GLY A 213 12.84 17.73 21.50
C GLY A 213 11.84 18.73 22.09
N LEU A 214 10.78 18.27 22.76
CA LEU A 214 9.86 19.12 23.51
C LEU A 214 10.48 19.64 24.80
N VAL A 215 11.09 18.75 25.59
CA VAL A 215 11.72 19.12 26.86
C VAL A 215 12.90 20.06 26.62
N GLU A 216 13.75 19.81 25.62
CA GLU A 216 14.84 20.72 25.22
C GLU A 216 14.31 22.13 24.88
N LYS A 217 13.17 22.20 24.19
CA LYS A 217 12.54 23.48 23.84
C LYS A 217 12.00 24.21 25.08
N TRP A 218 11.30 23.49 25.95
CA TRP A 218 10.75 24.05 27.19
C TRP A 218 11.84 24.51 28.16
N GLU A 219 12.94 23.76 28.28
CA GLU A 219 14.10 24.14 29.08
C GLU A 219 14.61 25.53 28.66
N ILE A 220 14.80 25.74 27.35
CA ILE A 220 15.30 27.01 26.81
C ILE A 220 14.29 28.14 27.00
N GLU A 221 13.03 27.92 26.62
CA GLU A 221 12.03 28.98 26.58
C GLU A 221 11.54 29.40 27.97
N TRP A 222 11.31 28.42 28.84
CA TRP A 222 10.77 28.67 30.18
C TRP A 222 11.85 28.74 31.24
N ARG A 223 13.13 28.57 30.86
CA ARG A 223 14.30 28.61 31.75
C ARG A 223 14.11 27.67 32.94
N ILE A 224 13.69 26.44 32.64
CA ILE A 224 13.42 25.42 33.64
C ILE A 224 14.76 24.99 34.27
N ASP A 225 14.83 24.96 35.60
CA ASP A 225 16.00 24.43 36.29
C ASP A 225 16.08 22.89 36.22
N GLU A 226 17.26 22.35 36.52
CA GLU A 226 17.55 20.92 36.47
C GLU A 226 16.58 20.08 37.32
N THR A 227 16.21 20.56 38.52
CA THR A 227 15.27 19.85 39.41
C THR A 227 13.87 19.77 38.81
N ASN A 228 13.40 20.82 38.14
CA ASN A 228 12.11 20.83 37.49
C ASN A 228 12.12 20.03 36.17
N ILE A 229 13.26 19.94 35.48
CA ILE A 229 13.45 19.04 34.33
C ILE A 229 13.35 17.57 34.78
N GLU A 230 13.98 17.18 35.89
CA GLU A 230 13.88 15.82 36.43
C GLU A 230 12.44 15.45 36.78
N LYS A 231 11.70 16.35 37.44
CA LYS A 231 10.28 16.16 37.76
C LYS A 231 9.42 16.04 36.50
N LEU A 232 9.72 16.84 35.47
CA LEU A 232 9.03 16.78 34.20
C LEU A 232 9.24 15.42 33.52
N TRP A 233 10.47 14.92 33.47
CA TRP A 233 10.76 13.58 32.93
C TRP A 233 10.08 12.46 33.72
N ALA A 234 10.02 12.56 35.05
CA ALA A 234 9.26 11.62 35.87
C ALA A 234 7.76 11.63 35.50
N THR A 235 7.18 12.82 35.32
CA THR A 235 5.77 12.97 34.92
C THR A 235 5.52 12.43 33.50
N ILE A 236 6.43 12.67 32.56
CA ILE A 236 6.36 12.10 31.20
C ILE A 236 6.40 10.58 31.29
N LYS A 237 7.30 10.00 32.09
CA LYS A 237 7.39 8.56 32.29
C LYS A 237 6.08 7.98 32.84
N ASP A 238 5.49 8.58 33.87
CA ASP A 238 4.21 8.13 34.43
C ASP A 238 3.09 8.17 33.36
N SER A 239 3.08 9.21 32.52
CA SER A 239 2.15 9.33 31.39
C SER A 239 2.36 8.25 30.32
N GLU A 240 3.62 7.89 30.01
CA GLU A 240 3.94 6.79 29.10
C GLU A 240 3.49 5.43 29.65
N GLU A 241 3.70 5.17 30.95
CA GLU A 241 3.26 3.94 31.61
C GLU A 241 1.72 3.83 31.60
N ALA A 242 1.01 4.91 31.92
CA ALA A 242 -0.45 4.96 31.85
C ALA A 242 -0.97 4.72 30.42
N PHE A 243 -0.30 5.30 29.42
CA PHE A 243 -0.66 5.09 28.01
C PHE A 243 -0.42 3.65 27.55
N ALA A 244 0.66 3.00 28.01
CA ALA A 244 0.92 1.60 27.71
C ALA A 244 -0.18 0.69 28.28
N VAL A 245 -0.62 0.93 29.52
CA VAL A 245 -1.74 0.21 30.12
C VAL A 245 -3.03 0.43 29.32
N TYR A 246 -3.33 1.66 28.92
CA TYR A 246 -4.48 1.95 28.08
C TYR A 246 -4.45 1.17 26.76
N LEU A 247 -3.30 1.16 26.08
CA LEU A 247 -3.09 0.43 24.83
C LEU A 247 -3.37 -1.07 24.98
N GLU A 248 -2.85 -1.71 26.03
CA GLU A 248 -3.12 -3.13 26.32
C GLU A 248 -4.61 -3.41 26.52
N LYS A 249 -5.33 -2.53 27.20
CA LYS A 249 -6.78 -2.68 27.42
C LYS A 249 -7.57 -2.54 26.11
N GLU A 250 -7.20 -1.60 25.25
CA GLU A 250 -7.82 -1.44 23.93
C GLU A 250 -7.61 -2.69 23.06
N ILE A 251 -6.38 -3.22 23.02
CA ILE A 251 -6.07 -4.47 22.30
C ILE A 251 -6.94 -5.62 22.83
N ALA A 252 -7.05 -5.76 24.16
CA ALA A 252 -7.87 -6.79 24.79
C ALA A 252 -9.36 -6.68 24.42
N ILE A 253 -9.92 -5.47 24.38
CA ILE A 253 -11.32 -5.25 23.93
C ILE A 253 -11.50 -5.74 22.49
N HIS A 254 -10.56 -5.41 21.61
CA HIS A 254 -10.63 -5.83 20.22
C HIS A 254 -10.48 -7.34 20.04
N TYR A 255 -9.65 -8.00 20.83
CA TYR A 255 -9.54 -9.46 20.85
C TYR A 255 -10.87 -10.11 21.25
N GLN A 256 -11.55 -9.59 22.27
CA GLN A 256 -12.87 -10.08 22.66
C GLN A 256 -13.92 -9.88 21.55
N ARG A 257 -13.85 -8.77 20.81
CA ARG A 257 -14.78 -8.47 19.72
C ARG A 257 -14.68 -9.46 18.55
N VAL A 258 -13.48 -9.87 18.17
CA VAL A 258 -13.26 -10.71 16.97
C VAL A 258 -13.43 -12.20 17.22
N GLY A 259 -13.51 -12.63 18.49
CA GLY A 259 -13.57 -14.04 18.83
C GLY A 259 -12.27 -14.77 18.46
N MET A 260 -12.39 -16.05 18.07
CA MET A 260 -11.24 -16.91 17.77
C MET A 260 -10.74 -16.70 16.33
N ILE A 261 -9.53 -16.19 16.18
CA ILE A 261 -8.82 -16.06 14.91
C ILE A 261 -7.44 -16.71 14.98
N THR A 262 -6.72 -16.79 13.86
CA THR A 262 -5.37 -17.35 13.83
C THR A 262 -4.39 -16.46 14.60
N GLY A 263 -3.26 -17.02 15.06
CA GLY A 263 -2.21 -16.25 15.75
C GLY A 263 -1.68 -15.07 14.91
N ASN A 264 -1.51 -15.28 13.59
CA ASN A 264 -1.14 -14.20 12.66
C ASN A 264 -2.23 -13.12 12.59
N GLY A 265 -3.50 -13.52 12.63
CA GLY A 265 -4.64 -12.59 12.68
C GLY A 265 -4.62 -11.73 13.95
N TYR A 266 -4.34 -12.32 15.11
CA TYR A 266 -4.21 -11.55 16.36
C TYR A 266 -3.05 -10.55 16.31
N ARG A 267 -1.88 -10.95 15.77
CA ARG A 267 -0.74 -10.05 15.61
C ARG A 267 -1.01 -8.88 14.67
N HIS A 268 -1.67 -9.14 13.53
CA HIS A 268 -2.08 -8.06 12.61
C HIS A 268 -3.10 -7.11 13.26
N LEU A 269 -4.07 -7.65 14.00
CA LEU A 269 -5.04 -6.85 14.73
C LEU A 269 -4.36 -5.96 15.79
N GLU A 270 -3.45 -6.55 16.56
CA GLU A 270 -2.65 -5.84 17.54
C GLU A 270 -1.81 -4.72 16.90
N ALA A 271 -1.00 -5.06 15.90
CA ALA A 271 -0.16 -4.09 15.19
C ALA A 271 -0.99 -2.92 14.63
N LYS A 272 -2.19 -3.21 14.08
CA LYS A 272 -3.11 -2.18 13.59
C LYS A 272 -3.60 -1.25 14.70
N ILE A 273 -4.02 -1.79 15.85
CA ILE A 273 -4.51 -1.00 16.98
C ILE A 273 -3.37 -0.16 17.58
N GLN A 274 -2.21 -0.78 17.78
CA GLN A 274 -1.00 -0.09 18.23
C GLN A 274 -0.65 1.07 17.31
N LYS A 275 -0.58 0.84 16.00
CA LYS A 275 -0.29 1.89 15.01
C LYS A 275 -1.24 3.08 15.16
N ILE A 276 -2.55 2.84 15.16
CA ILE A 276 -3.57 3.91 15.28
C ILE A 276 -3.37 4.76 16.54
N LEU A 277 -3.19 4.11 17.70
CA LEU A 277 -3.09 4.81 18.97
C LEU A 277 -1.75 5.53 19.11
N LEU A 278 -0.65 4.93 18.64
CA LEU A 278 0.67 5.54 18.64
C LEU A 278 0.75 6.72 17.67
N GLU A 279 0.15 6.63 16.48
CA GLU A 279 0.04 7.76 15.54
C GLU A 279 -0.75 8.92 16.15
N SER A 280 -1.88 8.63 16.81
CA SER A 280 -2.65 9.66 17.52
C SER A 280 -1.82 10.39 18.57
N LYS A 281 -0.98 9.65 19.30
CA LYS A 281 -0.04 10.21 20.28
C LYS A 281 1.06 11.03 19.62
N VAL A 282 1.66 10.55 18.53
CA VAL A 282 2.63 11.32 17.73
C VAL A 282 2.03 12.65 17.27
N ASP A 283 0.79 12.65 16.78
CA ASP A 283 0.11 13.87 16.34
C ASP A 283 -0.21 14.82 17.49
N TYR A 284 -0.58 14.29 18.66
CA TYR A 284 -0.71 15.08 19.88
C TYR A 284 0.60 15.77 20.26
N LEU A 285 1.73 15.05 20.28
CA LEU A 285 3.03 15.62 20.60
C LEU A 285 3.52 16.65 19.58
N LYS A 286 3.25 16.42 18.29
CA LYS A 286 3.53 17.42 17.24
C LYS A 286 2.74 18.71 17.47
N ARG A 287 1.47 18.62 17.88
CA ARG A 287 0.65 19.79 18.21
C ARG A 287 1.21 20.53 19.42
N LEU A 288 1.54 19.81 20.51
CA LEU A 288 2.20 20.42 21.67
C LEU A 288 3.48 21.17 21.26
N LYS A 289 4.28 20.59 20.35
CA LYS A 289 5.53 21.21 19.87
C LYS A 289 5.30 22.46 19.02
N ALA A 290 4.11 22.64 18.45
CA ALA A 290 3.75 23.81 17.66
C ALA A 290 3.10 24.94 18.48
N GLU A 291 2.59 24.63 19.68
CA GLU A 291 2.00 25.60 20.62
C GLU A 291 3.05 26.39 21.42
N VAL A 292 4.23 25.81 21.49
CA VAL A 292 5.47 26.32 22.07
C VAL A 292 6.31 26.72 20.87
#